data_AF-A0A0B8NXR0-F1
#
_entry.id   AF-A0A0B8NXR0-F1
#
_cell.length_a   1.000
_cell.length_b   1.000
_cell.length_c   1.000
_cell.angle_alpha   90.00
_cell.angle_beta   90.00
_cell.angle_gamma   90.00
#
_symmetry.space_group_name_H-M   'P 1'
#
loop_
_entity.id
_entity.type
_entity.pdbx_description
1 polymer ?
#
loop_
_entity_poly.entity_id
_entity_poly.type
_entity_poly.pdbx_seq_one_letter_code
_entity_poly.pdbx_strand_id
1 'polypeptide(L)'
;MRLNQAISDLDNFVFSNYRIVHGFRVAIAFVITMLFTGYFEIPERTWILITLVVVIGPISYLGNVLPRAWHRVLGTLIGAASGVLAIVLSQYSLTAMYAWCAVVIFASAYYSLGKRLTWGY
;
A
#
# COMPACT_ATOMS: atom_id res chain seq x y z
N MET A 1 22.93 13.60 -9.69
CA MET A 1 22.37 12.91 -10.88
C MET A 1 23.39 13.04 -12.01
N ARG A 2 23.94 11.93 -12.51
CA ARG A 2 24.80 11.94 -13.70
C ARG A 2 23.90 11.70 -14.91
N LEU A 3 23.71 12.71 -15.77
CA LEU A 3 22.83 12.68 -16.95
C LEU A 3 23.45 11.99 -18.19
N ASN A 4 24.56 11.25 -18.05
CA ASN A 4 25.33 10.69 -19.17
C ASN A 4 25.38 9.16 -19.18
N GLN A 5 24.28 8.47 -18.85
CA GLN A 5 24.15 7.06 -19.24
C GLN A 5 23.29 6.99 -20.50
N ALA A 6 23.85 6.37 -21.55
CA ALA A 6 23.09 6.03 -22.74
C ALA A 6 21.91 5.16 -22.31
N ILE A 7 20.69 5.64 -22.56
CA ILE A 7 19.46 4.90 -22.30
C ILE A 7 19.55 3.62 -23.14
N SER A 8 19.56 2.47 -22.48
CA SER A 8 19.62 1.17 -23.16
C SER A 8 18.36 1.03 -24.02
N ASP A 9 18.46 0.39 -25.19
CA ASP A 9 17.28 0.13 -26.05
C ASP A 9 16.19 -0.66 -25.29
N LEU A 10 16.60 -1.43 -24.28
CA LEU A 10 15.71 -2.13 -23.35
C LEU A 10 14.92 -1.17 -22.45
N ASP A 11 15.56 -0.10 -21.97
CA ASP A 11 14.89 0.92 -21.16
C ASP A 11 13.86 1.66 -22.03
N ASN A 12 14.21 2.02 -23.27
CA ASN A 12 13.28 2.66 -24.21
C ASN A 12 12.06 1.79 -24.54
N PHE A 13 12.24 0.48 -24.71
CA PHE A 13 11.13 -0.46 -24.94
C PHE A 13 10.22 -0.60 -23.71
N VAL A 14 10.81 -0.72 -22.51
CA VAL A 14 10.07 -0.78 -21.24
C VAL A 14 9.31 0.52 -20.96
N PHE A 15 9.88 1.68 -21.32
CA PHE A 15 9.20 2.97 -21.22
C PHE A 15 8.08 3.13 -22.27
N SER A 16 8.28 2.66 -23.51
CA SER A 16 7.29 2.77 -24.60
C SER A 16 6.02 1.95 -24.32
N ASN A 17 6.17 0.74 -23.77
CA ASN A 17 5.06 -0.17 -23.46
C ASN A 17 4.80 -0.37 -21.95
N TYR A 18 5.09 0.67 -21.16
CA TYR A 18 4.99 0.65 -19.70
C TYR A 18 3.68 0.05 -19.16
N ARG A 19 2.54 0.35 -19.80
CA ARG A 19 1.22 -0.17 -19.40
C ARG A 19 1.10 -1.68 -19.52
N ILE A 20 1.66 -2.26 -20.58
CA ILE A 20 1.61 -3.71 -20.83
C ILE A 20 2.58 -4.42 -19.88
N VAL A 21 3.80 -3.90 -19.72
CA VAL A 21 4.79 -4.45 -18.80
C VAL A 21 4.28 -4.43 -17.36
N HIS A 22 3.66 -3.32 -16.94
CA HIS A 22 3.04 -3.22 -15.62
C HIS A 22 1.89 -4.21 -15.45
N GLY A 23 0.98 -4.31 -16.43
CA GLY A 23 -0.13 -5.27 -16.39
C GLY A 23 0.34 -6.72 -16.29
N PHE A 24 1.34 -7.10 -17.08
CA PHE A 24 1.94 -8.43 -17.05
C PHE A 24 2.62 -8.73 -15.71
N ARG A 25 3.35 -7.75 -15.16
CA ARG A 25 3.96 -7.85 -13.83
C ARG A 25 2.92 -8.10 -12.73
N VAL A 26 1.81 -7.37 -12.76
CA VAL A 26 0.70 -7.55 -11.79
C VAL A 26 0.07 -8.94 -11.96
N ALA A 27 -0.21 -9.36 -13.20
CA ALA A 27 -0.82 -10.65 -13.48
C ALA A 27 0.06 -11.82 -13.01
N ILE A 28 1.37 -11.79 -13.32
CA ILE A 28 2.31 -12.81 -12.85
C ILE A 28 2.37 -12.82 -11.33
N ALA A 29 2.54 -11.66 -10.69
CA ALA A 29 2.62 -11.57 -9.24
C ALA A 29 1.36 -12.14 -8.57
N PHE A 30 0.18 -11.88 -9.15
CA PHE A 30 -1.09 -12.40 -8.67
C PHE A 30 -1.18 -13.92 -8.80
N VAL A 31 -0.88 -14.48 -9.98
CA VAL A 31 -0.95 -15.93 -10.22
C VAL A 31 0.06 -16.68 -9.34
N ILE A 32 1.30 -16.21 -9.25
CA ILE A 32 2.31 -16.82 -8.36
C ILE A 32 1.82 -16.81 -6.92
N THR A 33 1.29 -15.68 -6.45
CA THR A 33 0.78 -15.55 -5.09
C THR A 33 -0.39 -16.48 -4.87
N MET A 34 -1.34 -16.55 -5.79
CA MET A 34 -2.50 -17.46 -5.70
C MET A 34 -2.09 -18.94 -5.66
N LEU A 35 -1.07 -19.34 -6.43
CA LEU A 35 -0.56 -20.71 -6.39
C LEU A 35 0.19 -21.00 -5.09
N PHE A 36 1.03 -20.07 -4.63
CA PHE A 36 1.77 -20.19 -3.37
C PHE A 36 0.81 -20.22 -2.17
N THR A 37 -0.08 -19.25 -2.10
CA THR A 37 -1.19 -19.22 -1.15
C THR A 37 -2.31 -20.18 -1.56
N GLY A 38 -2.10 -21.13 -2.46
CA GLY A 38 -2.96 -22.30 -2.66
C GLY A 38 -2.28 -23.54 -2.07
N TYR A 39 -0.98 -23.63 -2.27
CA TYR A 39 -0.15 -24.74 -1.81
C TYR A 39 0.01 -24.79 -0.27
N PHE A 40 0.19 -23.64 0.39
CA PHE A 40 0.57 -23.61 1.82
C PHE A 40 -0.58 -23.68 2.84
N GLU A 41 -1.81 -23.96 2.43
CA GLU A 41 -3.04 -23.94 3.28
C GLU A 41 -3.21 -22.78 4.29
N ILE A 42 -2.51 -21.66 4.06
CA ILE A 42 -2.61 -20.41 4.82
C ILE A 42 -4.08 -20.02 5.01
N PRO A 43 -4.54 -19.72 6.22
CA PRO A 43 -5.86 -19.13 6.43
C PRO A 43 -5.92 -17.71 5.81
N GLU A 44 -7.11 -17.23 5.45
CA GLU A 44 -7.31 -15.82 5.02
C GLU A 44 -6.57 -15.37 3.75
N ARG A 45 -6.32 -16.30 2.80
CA ARG A 45 -5.57 -16.05 1.53
C ARG A 45 -6.14 -14.91 0.70
N THR A 46 -7.45 -14.66 0.76
CA THR A 46 -8.13 -13.58 0.05
C THR A 46 -7.53 -12.21 0.38
N TRP A 47 -7.17 -11.97 1.65
CA TRP A 47 -6.57 -10.70 2.09
C TRP A 47 -5.16 -10.49 1.55
N ILE A 48 -4.39 -11.57 1.39
CA ILE A 48 -3.06 -11.52 0.78
C ILE A 48 -3.16 -11.11 -0.68
N LEU A 49 -4.13 -11.68 -1.42
CA LEU A 49 -4.39 -11.34 -2.82
C LEU A 49 -4.87 -9.89 -2.97
N ILE A 50 -5.82 -9.44 -2.13
CA ILE A 50 -6.31 -8.05 -2.13
C ILE A 50 -5.15 -7.08 -1.88
N THR A 51 -4.34 -7.34 -0.86
CA THR A 51 -3.20 -6.49 -0.50
C THR A 51 -2.20 -6.38 -1.64
N LEU A 52 -1.88 -7.50 -2.31
CA LEU A 52 -0.95 -7.52 -3.43
C LEU A 52 -1.43 -6.61 -4.57
N VAL A 53 -2.70 -6.71 -4.96
CA VAL A 53 -3.27 -5.89 -6.04
C VAL A 53 -3.27 -4.41 -5.65
N VAL A 54 -3.69 -4.08 -4.43
CA VAL A 54 -3.76 -2.70 -3.94
C VAL A 54 -2.37 -2.06 -3.82
N VAL A 55 -1.36 -2.83 -3.42
CA VAL A 55 0.01 -2.33 -3.24
C VAL A 55 0.70 -2.08 -4.57
N ILE A 56 0.55 -2.99 -5.55
CA ILE A 56 1.25 -2.95 -6.85
C ILE A 56 0.54 -2.03 -7.85
N GLY A 57 -0.80 -1.92 -7.78
CA GLY A 57 -1.60 -1.15 -8.74
C GLY A 57 -1.17 0.32 -8.94
N PRO A 58 -0.92 1.12 -7.88
CA PRO A 58 -0.69 2.56 -8.06
C PRO A 58 0.79 2.98 -8.23
N ILE A 59 1.77 2.06 -8.23
CA ILE A 59 3.19 2.46 -8.15
C ILE A 59 4.00 2.03 -9.37
N SER A 60 4.39 3.06 -10.12
CA SER A 60 5.06 2.95 -11.41
C SER A 60 6.43 3.64 -11.48
N TYR A 61 6.83 4.39 -10.44
CA TYR A 61 7.99 5.27 -10.50
C TYR A 61 9.02 4.94 -9.42
N LEU A 62 10.20 4.44 -9.82
CA LEU A 62 11.30 4.00 -8.94
C LEU A 62 11.74 5.07 -7.91
N GLY A 63 11.70 6.36 -8.26
CA GLY A 63 12.27 7.42 -7.42
C GLY A 63 11.47 7.75 -6.14
N ASN A 64 10.18 7.43 -6.10
CA ASN A 64 9.29 7.83 -5.00
C ASN A 64 8.74 6.64 -4.19
N VAL A 65 9.22 5.42 -4.48
CA VAL A 65 8.72 4.19 -3.83
C VAL A 65 9.22 4.05 -2.41
N LEU A 66 10.48 4.43 -2.14
CA LEU A 66 11.12 4.19 -0.85
C LEU A 66 10.51 5.06 0.27
N PRO A 67 10.35 6.39 0.10
CA PRO A 67 9.65 7.20 1.09
C PRO A 67 8.21 6.73 1.28
N ARG A 68 7.52 6.33 0.21
CA ARG A 68 6.13 5.88 0.28
C ARG A 68 5.98 4.53 0.97
N ALA A 69 6.92 3.62 0.76
CA ALA A 69 7.01 2.35 1.47
C ALA A 69 7.21 2.60 2.98
N TRP A 70 8.07 3.55 3.34
CA TRP A 70 8.28 3.94 4.74
C TRP A 70 7.01 4.48 5.39
N HIS A 71 6.27 5.37 4.72
CA HIS A 71 4.98 5.88 5.22
C HIS A 71 3.96 4.76 5.43
N ARG A 72 3.95 3.74 4.55
CA ARG A 72 3.07 2.57 4.70
C ARG A 72 3.46 1.72 5.92
N VAL A 73 4.75 1.42 6.09
CA VAL A 73 5.25 0.64 7.24
C VAL A 73 4.92 1.34 8.56
N LEU A 74 5.20 2.64 8.64
CA LEU A 74 4.87 3.43 9.83
C LEU A 74 3.36 3.47 10.10
N GLY A 75 2.55 3.69 9.06
CA GLY A 75 1.09 3.67 9.18
C GLY A 75 0.56 2.33 9.69
N THR A 76 1.12 1.21 9.22
CA THR A 76 0.76 -0.13 9.69
C THR A 76 1.14 -0.35 11.14
N LEU A 77 2.34 0.06 11.56
CA LEU A 77 2.80 -0.08 12.95
C LEU A 77 1.93 0.72 13.92
N ILE A 78 1.63 1.98 13.58
CA ILE A 78 0.75 2.85 14.38
C ILE A 78 -0.66 2.28 14.42
N GLY A 79 -1.18 1.84 13.27
CA GLY A 79 -2.49 1.19 13.17
C GLY A 79 -2.58 -0.05 14.04
N ALA A 80 -1.59 -0.94 13.97
CA ALA A 80 -1.52 -2.15 14.79
C ALA A 80 -1.49 -1.83 16.29
N ALA A 81 -0.66 -0.87 16.71
CA ALA A 81 -0.61 -0.43 18.10
C ALA A 81 -1.97 0.14 18.57
N SER A 82 -2.63 0.95 17.73
CA SER A 82 -3.96 1.49 18.04
C SER A 82 -5.05 0.41 18.10
N GLY A 83 -4.93 -0.64 17.28
CA GLY A 83 -5.84 -1.78 17.29
C GLY A 83 -5.67 -2.64 18.53
N VAL A 84 -4.43 -2.87 18.98
CA VAL A 84 -4.17 -3.54 20.27
C VAL A 84 -4.78 -2.73 21.42
N LEU A 85 -4.64 -1.40 21.42
CA LEU A 85 -5.31 -0.54 22.38
C LEU A 85 -6.83 -0.68 22.33
N ALA A 86 -7.43 -0.77 21.14
CA ALA A 86 -8.87 -0.99 20.99
C ALA A 86 -9.31 -2.33 21.59
N ILE A 87 -8.52 -3.40 21.40
CA ILE A 87 -8.80 -4.72 21.99
C ILE A 87 -8.72 -4.66 23.52
N VAL A 88 -7.74 -3.96 24.08
CA VAL A 88 -7.66 -3.77 25.54
C VAL A 88 -8.89 -3.01 26.04
N LEU A 89 -9.29 -1.94 25.33
CA LEU A 89 -10.48 -1.15 25.67
C LEU A 89 -11.77 -1.97 25.61
N SER A 90 -11.86 -2.93 24.68
CA SER A 90 -13.04 -3.80 24.55
C SER A 90 -13.26 -4.71 25.75
N GLN A 91 -12.18 -5.07 26.47
CA GLN A 91 -12.28 -5.84 27.72
C GLN A 91 -12.88 -5.03 28.87
N TYR A 92 -12.75 -3.69 28.85
CA TYR A 92 -13.29 -2.80 29.88
C TYR A 92 -14.68 -2.27 29.53
N SER A 93 -14.88 -1.79 28.30
CA SER A 93 -16.16 -1.26 27.84
C SER A 93 -16.26 -1.26 26.32
N LEU A 94 -17.32 -1.90 25.82
CA LEU A 94 -17.61 -1.97 24.38
C LEU A 94 -17.81 -0.57 23.77
N THR A 95 -18.47 0.33 24.51
CA THR A 95 -18.72 1.71 24.05
C THR A 95 -17.43 2.51 23.93
N ALA A 96 -16.49 2.31 24.86
CA ALA A 96 -15.19 2.98 24.82
C ALA A 96 -14.37 2.53 23.60
N MET A 97 -14.40 1.22 23.26
CA MET A 97 -13.77 0.70 22.05
C MET A 97 -14.34 1.35 20.79
N TYR A 98 -15.66 1.41 20.63
CA TYR A 98 -16.28 2.02 19.46
C TYR A 98 -15.95 3.51 19.35
N ALA A 99 -15.98 4.25 20.47
CA ALA A 99 -15.57 5.65 20.51
C ALA A 99 -14.10 5.82 20.08
N TRP A 100 -13.20 4.95 20.56
CA TRP A 100 -11.80 4.97 20.17
C TRP A 100 -11.60 4.70 18.68
N CYS A 101 -12.24 3.66 18.14
CA CYS A 101 -12.19 3.36 16.70
C CYS A 101 -12.72 4.52 15.86
N ALA A 102 -13.82 5.16 16.28
CA ALA A 102 -14.37 6.33 15.60
C ALA A 102 -13.39 7.50 15.57
N VAL A 103 -12.72 7.79 16.69
CA VAL A 103 -11.70 8.86 16.78
C VAL A 103 -10.51 8.54 15.87
N VAL A 104 -10.00 7.31 15.91
CA VAL A 104 -8.84 6.90 15.11
C VAL A 104 -9.16 6.97 13.60
N ILE A 105 -10.31 6.45 13.18
CA ILE A 105 -10.74 6.51 11.77
C ILE A 105 -10.93 7.96 11.35
N PHE A 106 -11.64 8.78 12.14
CA PHE A 106 -11.86 10.19 11.82
C PHE A 106 -10.55 10.95 11.68
N ALA A 107 -9.62 10.80 12.63
CA ALA A 107 -8.30 11.42 12.56
C ALA A 107 -7.55 10.98 11.31
N SER A 108 -7.52 9.67 11.03
CA SER A 108 -6.82 9.14 9.84
C SER A 108 -7.40 9.71 8.53
N ALA A 109 -8.73 9.80 8.43
CA ALA A 109 -9.40 10.37 7.27
C ALA A 109 -9.13 11.87 7.13
N TYR A 110 -9.18 12.61 8.24
CA TYR A 110 -8.90 14.05 8.28
C TYR A 110 -7.48 14.35 7.81
N TYR A 111 -6.48 13.64 8.32
CA TYR A 111 -5.08 13.85 7.92
C TYR A 111 -4.74 13.25 6.55
N SER A 112 -5.55 12.34 6.02
CA SER A 112 -5.35 11.81 4.66
C SER A 112 -5.60 12.86 3.57
N LEU A 113 -6.41 13.88 3.86
CA LEU A 113 -6.62 15.02 2.99
C LEU A 113 -5.40 15.96 3.12
N GLY A 114 -4.46 15.84 2.18
CA GLY A 114 -3.30 16.72 2.10
C GLY A 114 -3.70 18.21 1.98
N LYS A 115 -2.76 19.12 2.27
CA LYS A 115 -2.97 20.57 2.09
C LYS A 115 -3.51 20.81 0.67
N ARG A 116 -4.63 21.53 0.55
CA ARG A 116 -5.16 21.95 -0.76
C ARG A 116 -4.02 22.61 -1.52
N LEU A 117 -3.67 22.08 -2.69
CA LEU A 117 -2.90 22.83 -3.68
C LEU A 117 -3.79 23.99 -4.12
N THR A 118 -3.71 25.10 -3.40
CA THR A 118 -4.06 26.40 -3.96
C THR A 118 -3.01 26.67 -5.02
N TRP A 119 -3.29 26.29 -6.28
CA TRP A 119 -2.56 26.77 -7.44
C TRP A 119 -2.76 28.29 -7.49
N GLY A 120 -1.88 29.00 -6.81
CA GLY A 120 -1.67 30.43 -7.00
C GLY A 120 -0.57 30.58 -8.05
N TYR A 121 -0.91 31.36 -9.09
CA TYR A 121 -0.16 31.73 -10.30
C TYR A 121 -0.31 30.76 -11.48
#